data_AF-A0A064C8I2-F1
#
_entry.id   AF-A0A064C8I2-F1
#
_cell.length_a   1.000
_cell.length_b   1.000
_cell.length_c   1.000
_cell.angle_alpha   90.00
_cell.angle_beta   90.00
_cell.angle_gamma   90.00
#
_symmetry.space_group_name_H-M   'P 1'
#
loop_
_entity.id
_entity.type
_entity.pdbx_description
1 polymer ?
#
loop_
_entity_poly.entity_id
_entity_poly.type
_entity_poly.pdbx_seq_one_letter_code
_entity_poly.pdbx_strand_id
1 'polypeptide(L)'
;MRIELFTAPGCPNADAARTLLNDRLAKLGITAPIVDHIGRYPSPTVLVEGIDVMRQEADVPIGDACRLDLPTAQRVLDALRAIAETDRKPLKRRAR
;
A
#
# COMPACT_ATOMS: atom_id res chain seq x y z
N MET A 1 10.90 4.37 2.63
CA MET A 1 9.55 4.01 2.18
C MET A 1 9.08 2.76 2.91
N ARG A 2 7.92 2.81 3.58
CA ARG A 2 7.26 1.73 4.34
C ARG A 2 6.04 1.26 3.56
N ILE A 3 5.93 -0.05 3.40
CA ILE A 3 4.84 -0.71 2.68
C ILE A 3 4.27 -1.79 3.59
N GLU A 4 2.95 -1.80 3.72
CA GLU A 4 2.26 -2.70 4.64
C GLU A 4 1.12 -3.41 3.92
N LEU A 5 0.99 -4.71 4.16
CA LEU A 5 -0.04 -5.56 3.58
C LEU A 5 -0.87 -6.17 4.72
N PHE A 6 -2.10 -5.72 4.84
CA PHE A 6 -3.07 -6.19 5.84
C PHE A 6 -3.98 -7.23 5.21
N THR A 7 -4.02 -8.41 5.82
CA THR A 7 -4.84 -9.54 5.35
C THR A 7 -5.60 -10.23 6.47
N ALA A 8 -6.75 -10.78 6.10
CA ALA A 8 -7.51 -11.66 6.97
C ALA A 8 -6.91 -13.08 6.95
N PRO A 9 -7.00 -13.85 8.05
CA PRO A 9 -6.61 -15.25 8.06
C PRO A 9 -7.27 -16.03 6.92
N GLY A 10 -6.47 -16.71 6.10
CA GLY A 10 -6.97 -17.50 4.97
C GLY A 10 -7.50 -16.67 3.79
N CYS A 11 -7.16 -15.38 3.70
CA CYS A 11 -7.58 -14.57 2.54
C CYS A 11 -7.02 -15.16 1.24
N PRO A 12 -7.89 -15.52 0.26
CA PRO A 12 -7.44 -16.12 -1.00
C PRO A 12 -6.67 -15.14 -1.89
N ASN A 13 -6.79 -13.83 -1.64
CA ASN A 13 -6.18 -12.78 -2.44
C ASN A 13 -4.83 -12.29 -1.85
N ALA A 14 -4.39 -12.83 -0.71
CA ALA A 14 -3.17 -12.39 -0.03
C ALA A 14 -1.92 -12.57 -0.91
N ASP A 15 -1.70 -13.77 -1.45
CA ASP A 15 -0.54 -14.07 -2.30
C ASP A 15 -0.55 -13.26 -3.60
N ALA A 16 -1.73 -13.09 -4.21
CA ALA A 16 -1.88 -12.29 -5.43
C ALA A 16 -1.54 -10.82 -5.16
N ALA A 17 -2.02 -10.24 -4.06
CA ALA A 17 -1.70 -8.87 -3.66
C ALA A 17 -0.20 -8.70 -3.39
N ARG A 18 0.42 -9.65 -2.68
CA ARG A 18 1.85 -9.62 -2.38
C ARG A 18 2.72 -9.74 -3.63
N THR A 19 2.33 -10.61 -4.56
CA THR A 19 3.02 -10.76 -5.85
C THR A 19 2.95 -9.47 -6.66
N LEU A 20 1.76 -8.85 -6.71
CA LEU A 20 1.55 -7.59 -7.39
C LEU A 20 2.43 -6.48 -6.81
N LEU A 21 2.53 -6.37 -5.48
CA LEU A 21 3.39 -5.39 -4.83
C LEU A 21 4.87 -5.59 -5.20
N ASN A 22 5.37 -6.82 -5.12
CA ASN A 22 6.75 -7.14 -5.48
C ASN A 22 7.06 -6.79 -6.94
N ASP A 23 6.17 -7.13 -7.90
CA ASP A 23 6.31 -6.78 -9.32
C ASP A 23 6.41 -5.25 -9.52
N ARG A 24 5.57 -4.48 -8.82
CA ARG A 24 5.57 -3.01 -8.94
C ARG A 24 6.82 -2.39 -8.34
N LEU A 25 7.27 -2.86 -7.18
CA LEU A 25 8.49 -2.38 -6.54
C LEU A 25 9.72 -2.67 -7.38
N ALA A 26 9.83 -3.88 -7.93
CA ALA A 26 10.90 -4.26 -8.84
C ALA A 26 10.92 -3.36 -10.09
N LYS A 27 9.75 -3.10 -10.70
CA LYS A 27 9.64 -2.21 -11.87
C LYS A 27 10.06 -0.77 -11.59
N LEU A 28 9.90 -0.29 -10.36
CA LEU A 28 10.32 1.04 -9.94
C LEU A 28 11.76 1.09 -9.39
N GLY A 29 12.43 -0.07 -9.28
CA GLY A 29 13.74 -0.17 -8.64
C GLY A 29 13.72 0.15 -7.14
N ILE A 30 12.57 0.04 -6.49
CA ILE A 30 12.43 0.36 -5.07
C ILE A 30 12.72 -0.89 -4.24
N THR A 31 13.73 -0.79 -3.38
CA THR A 31 14.07 -1.85 -2.40
C THR A 31 13.47 -1.47 -1.05
N ALA A 32 12.18 -1.73 -0.86
CA ALA A 32 11.47 -1.53 0.39
C ALA A 32 10.82 -2.85 0.85
N PRO A 33 10.95 -3.24 2.13
CA PRO A 33 10.30 -4.43 2.63
C PRO A 33 8.79 -4.23 2.69
N ILE A 34 8.04 -5.31 2.40
CA ILE A 34 6.60 -5.39 2.63
C ILE A 34 6.41 -6.00 4.02
N VAL A 35 5.76 -5.28 4.92
CA VAL A 35 5.41 -5.77 6.25
C VAL A 35 4.02 -6.37 6.21
N ASP A 36 3.93 -7.67 6.48
CA ASP A 36 2.67 -8.41 6.48
C ASP A 36 1.99 -8.31 7.86
N HIS A 37 0.71 -7.97 7.86
CA HIS A 37 -0.16 -7.92 9.05
C HIS A 37 -1.35 -8.86 8.84
N ILE A 38 -1.50 -9.85 9.72
CA ILE A 38 -2.62 -10.79 9.69
C ILE A 38 -3.57 -10.46 10.84
N GLY A 39 -4.85 -10.26 10.54
CA GLY A 39 -5.84 -9.91 11.55
C GLY A 39 -7.20 -9.56 10.95
N ARG A 40 -8.04 -8.89 11.73
CA ARG A 40 -9.38 -8.47 11.30
C ARG A 40 -9.29 -7.18 10.49
N TYR A 41 -9.05 -7.35 9.20
CA TYR A 41 -8.93 -6.26 8.23
C TYR A 41 -9.77 -6.53 6.99
N PRO A 42 -10.21 -5.48 6.28
CA PRO A 42 -10.84 -5.62 4.98
C PRO A 42 -9.81 -6.05 3.93
N SER A 43 -9.64 -7.36 3.83
CA SER A 43 -8.53 -7.98 3.11
C SER A 43 -8.73 -8.02 1.60
N PRO A 44 -7.68 -7.81 0.77
CA PRO A 44 -6.35 -7.34 1.15
C PRO A 44 -6.27 -5.81 1.17
N THR A 45 -5.69 -5.21 2.21
CA THR A 45 -5.41 -3.77 2.29
C THR A 45 -3.93 -3.51 2.13
N VAL A 46 -3.59 -2.56 1.26
CA VAL A 46 -2.21 -2.11 1.05
C VAL A 46 -2.10 -0.69 1.56
N LEU A 47 -1.16 -0.46 2.49
CA LEU A 47 -0.75 0.88 2.88
C LEU A 47 0.63 1.20 2.31
N VAL A 48 0.80 2.43 1.84
CA VAL A 48 2.11 3.01 1.51
C VAL A 48 2.27 4.25 2.38
N GLU A 49 3.30 4.27 3.23
CA GLU A 49 3.48 5.33 4.24
C GLU A 49 2.24 5.56 5.11
N GLY A 50 1.50 4.48 5.43
CA GLY A 50 0.28 4.56 6.23
C GLY A 50 -0.98 5.05 5.49
N ILE A 51 -0.91 5.24 4.16
CA ILE A 51 -2.04 5.66 3.33
C ILE A 51 -2.61 4.45 2.59
N ASP A 52 -3.91 4.19 2.72
CA ASP A 52 -4.59 3.10 1.99
C ASP A 52 -4.63 3.43 0.50
N VAL A 53 -4.04 2.56 -0.32
CA VAL A 53 -3.92 2.74 -1.78
C VAL A 53 -5.28 2.88 -2.46
N MET A 54 -6.32 2.29 -1.89
CA MET A 54 -7.63 2.21 -2.51
C MET A 54 -8.59 3.32 -2.07
N ARG A 55 -8.48 3.78 -0.81
CA ARG A 55 -9.29 4.86 -0.23
C ARG A 55 -8.61 6.21 -0.26
N GLN A 56 -7.28 6.24 -0.37
CA GLN A 56 -6.44 7.43 -0.21
C GLN A 56 -6.62 8.12 1.15
N GLU A 57 -7.06 7.36 2.15
CA GLU A 57 -7.21 7.81 3.53
C GLU A 57 -5.98 7.38 4.33
N ALA A 58 -5.56 8.22 5.27
CA ALA A 58 -4.62 7.80 6.30
C ALA A 58 -5.35 6.85 7.26
N ASP A 59 -4.62 5.86 7.79
CA ASP A 59 -5.05 4.78 8.68
C ASP A 59 -5.47 3.46 8.03
N VAL A 60 -5.31 2.40 8.83
CA VAL A 60 -5.75 1.05 8.52
C VAL A 60 -7.28 0.99 8.65
N PRO A 61 -8.02 0.66 7.59
CA PRO A 61 -9.45 0.41 7.72
C PRO A 61 -9.71 -0.82 8.61
N ILE A 62 -10.63 -0.69 9.56
CA ILE A 62 -11.01 -1.77 10.50
C ILE A 62 -12.24 -2.50 9.95
N GLY A 63 -12.23 -3.84 9.97
CA GLY A 63 -13.39 -4.66 9.60
C GLY A 63 -13.05 -6.13 9.35
N ASP A 64 -14.07 -6.98 9.23
CA ASP A 64 -13.93 -8.45 9.15
C ASP A 64 -14.26 -9.03 7.76
N ALA A 65 -14.58 -8.19 6.77
CA ALA A 65 -15.05 -8.63 5.46
C ALA A 65 -14.01 -8.39 4.37
N CYS A 66 -13.77 -9.38 3.51
CA CYS A 66 -12.98 -9.21 2.30
C CYS A 66 -13.49 -8.03 1.47
N ARG A 67 -12.59 -7.15 1.05
CA ARG A 67 -12.95 -6.06 0.15
C ARG A 67 -13.23 -6.62 -1.24
N LEU A 68 -14.26 -6.10 -1.91
CA LEU A 68 -14.59 -6.49 -3.29
C LEU A 68 -13.75 -5.71 -4.30
N ASP A 69 -13.38 -4.47 -3.95
CA ASP A 69 -12.47 -3.63 -4.71
C ASP A 69 -11.02 -4.05 -4.43
N LEU A 70 -10.53 -5.05 -5.17
CA LEU A 70 -9.15 -5.51 -5.00
C LEU A 70 -8.14 -4.46 -5.50
N PRO A 71 -6.95 -4.37 -4.87
CA PRO A 71 -5.88 -3.49 -5.33
C PRO A 71 -5.47 -3.80 -6.77
N THR A 72 -5.51 -2.77 -7.63
CA THR A 72 -5.07 -2.90 -9.02
C THR A 72 -3.61 -2.49 -9.17
N ALA A 73 -2.98 -3.05 -10.19
CA ALA A 73 -1.62 -2.77 -10.59
C ALA A 73 -1.36 -1.27 -10.84
N GLN A 74 -2.33 -0.57 -11.42
CA GLN A 74 -2.23 0.86 -11.71
C GLN A 74 -2.35 1.70 -10.44
N ARG A 75 -3.32 1.39 -9.56
CA ARG A 75 -3.48 2.14 -8.29
C ARG A 75 -2.26 2.04 -7.39
N VAL A 76 -1.68 0.84 -7.28
CA VAL A 76 -0.43 0.65 -6.53
C VAL A 76 0.71 1.46 -7.16
N LEU A 77 0.84 1.45 -8.48
CA LEU A 77 1.87 2.22 -9.18
C LEU A 77 1.72 3.73 -8.93
N ASP A 78 0.50 4.25 -9.03
CA ASP A 78 0.19 5.67 -8.82
C ASP A 78 0.50 6.11 -7.38
N ALA A 79 0.13 5.30 -6.38
CA ALA A 79 0.44 5.56 -4.98
C ALA A 79 1.95 5.59 -4.71
N LEU A 80 2.70 4.61 -5.23
CA LEU A 80 4.15 4.55 -5.09
C LEU A 80 4.86 5.76 -5.73
N ARG A 81 4.37 6.20 -6.91
CA ARG A 81 4.90 7.40 -7.58
C ARG A 81 4.63 8.66 -6.79
N ALA A 82 3.41 8.87 -6.31
CA ALA A 82 3.06 10.05 -5.53
C ALA A 82 3.95 10.24 -4.29
N ILE A 83 4.30 9.14 -3.61
CA ILE A 83 5.21 9.17 -2.47
C ILE A 83 6.65 9.41 -2.91
N ALA A 84 7.13 8.73 -3.97
CA ALA A 84 8.48 8.97 -4.50
C ALA A 84 8.69 10.41 -5.00
N GLU A 85 7.65 11.04 -5.54
CA GLU A 85 7.65 12.45 -5.93
C GLU A 85 7.62 13.40 -4.73
N THR A 86 6.90 13.02 -3.67
CA THR A 86 6.88 13.77 -2.41
C THR A 86 8.26 13.76 -1.73
N ASP A 87 8.94 12.62 -1.72
CA ASP A 87 10.31 12.47 -1.19
C ASP A 87 11.34 13.29 -2.00
N ARG A 88 11.14 13.39 -3.32
CA ARG A 88 11.98 14.20 -4.21
C ARG A 88 11.73 15.69 -4.14
N LYS A 89 10.57 16.14 -3.63
CA LYS A 89 10.26 17.56 -3.59
C LYS A 89 10.97 18.16 -2.37
N PRO A 90 11.98 19.04 -2.53
CA PRO A 90 12.60 19.68 -1.39
C PRO A 90 11.50 20.44 -0.65
N LEU A 91 11.38 20.18 0.66
CA LEU A 91 10.53 20.90 1.59
C LEU A 91 10.85 22.39 1.42
N LYS A 92 10.05 23.10 0.61
CA LYS A 92 10.15 24.55 0.47
C LYS A 92 9.88 25.08 1.87
N ARG A 93 10.94 25.42 2.61
CA ARG A 93 10.90 26.09 3.90
C ARG A 93 9.89 27.22 3.78
N ARG A 94 8.73 27.09 4.41
CA ARG A 94 7.81 28.20 4.56
C ARG A 94 8.49 29.18 5.52
N ALA A 95 9.15 30.18 4.95
CA ALA A 95 9.59 31.34 5.70
C ALA A 95 8.36 32.10 6.18
N ARG A 96 8.26 32.29 7.50
CA ARG A 96 7.54 33.40 8.12
C ARG A 96 8.42 33.95 9.21
#